data_AF-A0A529HBN8-F1
#
_entry.id   AF-A0A529HBN8-F1
#
_cell.length_a   1.000
_cell.length_b   1.000
_cell.length_c   1.000
_cell.angle_alpha   90.00
_cell.angle_beta   90.00
_cell.angle_gamma   90.00
#
_symmetry.space_group_name_H-M   'P 1'
#
loop_
_entity.id
_entity.type
_entity.pdbx_description
1 polymer ?
#
loop_
_entity_poly.entity_id
_entity_poly.type
_entity_poly.pdbx_seq_one_letter_code
_entity_poly.pdbx_strand_id
1 'polypeptide(L)' 'PMVDVLFKQQPSWVGVNNTKEALLQISKLAGFTQESFEACLTDQKLLDDVRAVQKRGADEFKVDSTPTFFINGKTYK' A
#
# COMPACT_ATOMS: atom_id res chain seq x y z
N PRO A 1 -1.80 12.99 -1.74
CA PRO A 1 -3.11 13.01 -2.45
C PRO A 1 -3.79 11.64 -2.48
N MET A 2 -3.22 10.62 -3.13
CA MET A 2 -3.85 9.28 -3.19
C MET A 2 -3.71 8.50 -1.88
N VAL A 3 -2.52 8.51 -1.28
CA VAL A 3 -2.27 7.86 0.03
C VAL A 3 -3.21 8.39 1.11
N ASP A 4 -3.43 9.71 1.15
CA ASP A 4 -4.34 10.34 2.11
C ASP A 4 -5.79 9.87 1.91
N VAL A 5 -6.22 9.70 0.66
CA VAL A 5 -7.56 9.20 0.33
C VAL A 5 -7.69 7.75 0.75
N LEU A 6 -6.69 6.89 0.48
CA LEU A 6 -6.68 5.50 0.92
C LEU A 6 -6.84 5.39 2.44
N PHE A 7 -6.08 6.16 3.21
CA PHE A 7 -6.22 6.12 4.67
C PHE A 7 -7.54 6.70 5.16
N LYS A 8 -8.02 7.82 4.60
CA LYS A 8 -9.32 8.40 4.97
C LYS A 8 -10.49 7.49 4.66
N GLN A 9 -10.39 6.72 3.58
CA GLN A 9 -11.43 5.78 3.14
C GLN A 9 -11.17 4.34 3.59
N GLN A 10 -10.21 4.11 4.50
CA GLN A 10 -9.86 2.77 4.97
C GLN A 10 -11.08 1.89 5.34
N PRO A 11 -12.12 2.40 6.05
CA PRO A 11 -13.30 1.60 6.38
C PRO A 11 -14.12 1.14 5.17
N SER A 12 -13.99 1.78 4.01
CA SER A 12 -14.77 1.46 2.81
C SER A 12 -14.09 0.48 1.86
N TRP A 13 -12.80 0.18 2.07
CA TRP A 13 -12.07 -0.75 1.20
C TRP A 13 -11.29 -1.83 1.95
N VAL A 14 -10.94 -1.63 3.22
CA VAL A 14 -10.27 -2.69 4.01
C VAL A 14 -11.29 -3.71 4.50
N GLY A 15 -11.02 -5.00 4.24
CA GLY A 15 -11.81 -6.11 4.78
C GLY A 15 -13.20 -6.28 4.15
N VAL A 16 -13.55 -5.49 3.13
CA VAL A 16 -14.81 -5.64 2.39
C VAL A 16 -14.73 -6.83 1.43
N ASN A 17 -15.88 -7.42 1.10
CA ASN A 17 -15.99 -8.61 0.26
C ASN A 17 -15.24 -8.52 -1.08
N ASN A 18 -15.23 -7.35 -1.71
CA ASN A 18 -14.50 -7.12 -2.97
C ASN A 18 -13.59 -5.89 -2.86
N THR A 19 -12.44 -6.07 -2.22
CA THR A 19 -11.42 -5.02 -2.04
C THR A 19 -10.88 -4.48 -3.38
N LYS A 20 -10.74 -5.34 -4.41
CA LYS A 20 -10.25 -4.93 -5.74
C LYS A 20 -11.18 -3.89 -6.37
N GLU A 21 -12.49 -4.14 -6.35
CA GLU A 21 -13.47 -3.20 -6.89
C GLU A 21 -13.51 -1.91 -6.08
N ALA A 22 -13.49 -1.99 -4.75
CA ALA A 22 -13.45 -0.81 -3.89
C ALA A 22 -12.22 0.08 -4.19
N LEU A 23 -11.04 -0.52 -4.33
CA LEU A 23 -9.81 0.19 -4.66
C LEU A 23 -9.83 0.78 -6.08
N LEU A 24 -10.43 0.10 -7.05
CA LEU A 24 -10.62 0.64 -8.40
C LEU A 24 -11.47 1.91 -8.37
N GLN A 25 -12.60 1.91 -7.64
CA GLN A 25 -13.47 3.08 -7.53
C GLN A 25 -12.74 4.28 -6.91
N ILE A 26 -11.90 4.04 -5.91
CA ILE A 26 -11.05 5.08 -5.31
C ILE A 26 -10.00 5.56 -6.31
N SER A 27 -9.33 4.65 -7.02
CA SER A 27 -8.25 4.97 -7.96
C SER A 27 -8.74 5.80 -9.16
N LYS A 28 -10.01 5.62 -9.58
CA LYS A 28 -10.64 6.46 -10.61
C LYS A 28 -10.66 7.94 -10.22
N LEU A 29 -10.84 8.27 -8.94
CA LEU A 29 -10.78 9.65 -8.44
C LEU A 29 -9.37 10.26 -8.60
N ALA A 30 -8.35 9.41 -8.71
CA ALA A 30 -6.96 9.79 -8.95
C ALA A 30 -6.56 9.71 -10.44
N GLY A 31 -7.52 9.47 -11.35
CA GLY A 31 -7.29 9.46 -12.80
C GLY A 31 -6.99 8.09 -13.41
N PHE A 32 -7.11 6.99 -12.65
CA PHE A 32 -6.96 5.65 -13.21
C PHE A 32 -8.13 5.26 -14.11
N THR A 33 -7.83 4.60 -15.21
CA THR A 33 -8.77 3.78 -15.98
C THR A 33 -8.77 2.33 -15.48
N GLN A 34 -9.76 1.52 -15.89
CA GLN A 34 -9.76 0.07 -15.64
C GLN A 34 -8.44 -0.58 -16.10
N GLU A 35 -8.02 -0.26 -17.33
CA GLU A 35 -6.82 -0.80 -17.95
C GLU A 35 -5.56 -0.44 -17.15
N SER A 36 -5.39 0.84 -16.79
CA SER A 36 -4.23 1.26 -16.00
C SER A 36 -4.21 0.65 -14.59
N PHE A 37 -5.39 0.38 -14.01
CA PHE A 37 -5.51 -0.28 -12.72
C PHE A 37 -5.13 -1.76 -12.81
N GLU A 38 -5.61 -2.47 -13.84
CA GLU A 38 -5.24 -3.87 -14.08
C GLU A 38 -3.77 -4.03 -14.45
N ALA A 39 -3.22 -3.12 -15.25
CA ALA A 39 -1.79 -3.07 -15.53
C ALA A 39 -0.98 -2.91 -14.24
N CYS A 40 -1.37 -1.99 -13.35
CA CYS A 40 -0.75 -1.82 -12.04
C CYS A 40 -0.79 -3.11 -11.19
N LEU A 41 -1.94 -3.80 -11.14
CA LEU A 41 -2.09 -5.02 -10.34
C LEU A 41 -1.32 -6.23 -10.88
N THR A 42 -0.98 -6.22 -12.16
CA THR A 42 -0.27 -7.32 -12.83
C THR A 42 1.19 -7.00 -13.12
N ASP A 43 1.68 -5.82 -12.70
CA ASP A 43 3.07 -5.43 -12.82
C ASP A 43 3.95 -6.21 -11.83
N GLN A 44 4.60 -7.24 -12.35
CA GLN A 44 5.50 -8.10 -11.56
C GLN A 44 6.69 -7.34 -10.99
N LYS A 45 7.25 -6.37 -11.75
CA LYS A 45 8.39 -5.58 -11.28
C LYS A 45 7.99 -4.72 -10.09
N LEU A 46 6.84 -4.06 -10.17
CA LEU A 46 6.31 -3.26 -9.06
C LEU A 46 6.08 -4.12 -7.81
N LEU A 47 5.52 -5.32 -7.97
CA LEU A 47 5.33 -6.26 -6.86
C LEU A 47 6.67 -6.67 -6.21
N ASP A 48 7.69 -6.93 -7.02
CA ASP A 48 9.01 -7.30 -6.52
C ASP A 48 9.68 -6.14 -5.79
N ASP A 49 9.53 -4.90 -6.28
CA ASP A 49 10.03 -3.69 -5.63
C ASP A 49 9.32 -3.47 -4.26
N VAL A 50 8.00 -3.68 -4.16
CA VAL A 50 7.25 -3.62 -2.90
C VAL A 50 7.76 -4.68 -1.91
N ARG A 51 7.95 -5.92 -2.36
CA ARG A 51 8.48 -7.02 -1.54
C ARG A 51 9.91 -6.76 -1.08
N ALA A 52 10.74 -6.14 -1.91
CA ALA A 52 12.11 -5.78 -1.55
C ALA A 52 12.14 -4.78 -0.38
N VAL A 53 11.26 -3.75 -0.42
CA VAL A 53 11.14 -2.78 0.69
C VAL A 53 10.61 -3.45 1.96
N GLN A 54 9.60 -4.31 1.84
CA GLN A 54 9.07 -5.09 2.97
C GLN A 54 10.17 -5.96 3.60
N LYS A 55 10.90 -6.72 2.79
CA LYS A 55 11.99 -7.61 3.23
C LYS A 55 13.10 -6.83 3.91
N ARG A 56 13.50 -5.69 3.33
CA ARG A 56 14.49 -4.80 3.96
C ARG A 56 14.02 -4.32 5.34
N GLY A 57 12.76 -3.92 5.47
CA GLY A 57 12.17 -3.53 6.75
C GLY A 57 12.26 -4.63 7.82
N ALA A 58 11.94 -5.87 7.43
CA ALA A 58 12.01 -7.02 8.33
C ALA A 58 13.45 -7.46 8.67
N ASP A 59 14.31 -7.62 7.65
CA ASP A 59 15.63 -8.24 7.79
C ASP A 59 16.68 -7.27 8.33
N GLU A 60 16.74 -6.04 7.81
CA GLU A 60 17.73 -5.04 8.21
C GLU A 60 17.26 -4.22 9.41
N PHE A 61 16.02 -3.72 9.36
CA PHE A 61 15.49 -2.79 10.37
C PHE A 61 14.70 -3.46 11.49
N LYS A 62 14.47 -4.77 11.41
CA LYS A 62 13.74 -5.57 12.41
C LYS A 62 12.33 -5.04 12.69
N VAL A 63 11.67 -4.47 11.68
CA VAL A 63 10.27 -4.03 11.78
C VAL A 63 9.37 -5.27 11.83
N ASP A 64 8.63 -5.41 12.93
CA ASP A 64 7.71 -6.52 13.19
C ASP A 64 6.22 -6.10 13.19
N SER A 65 5.95 -4.80 13.25
CA SER A 65 4.59 -4.24 13.16
C SER A 65 4.59 -2.83 12.56
N THR A 66 3.40 -2.38 12.14
CA THR A 66 3.17 -1.03 11.63
C THR A 66 2.05 -0.34 12.41
N PRO A 67 2.17 0.97 12.75
CA PRO A 67 3.30 1.83 12.44
C PRO A 67 4.51 1.56 13.33
N THR A 68 5.72 1.69 12.77
CA THR A 68 7.00 1.76 13.49
C THR A 68 7.74 2.99 12.99
N PHE A 69 8.28 3.80 13.90
CA PHE A 69 9.05 5.00 13.63
C PHE A 69 10.51 4.83 14.05
N PHE A 70 11.41 5.44 13.29
CA PHE A 70 12.82 5.55 13.65
C PHE A 70 13.18 7.03 13.80
N ILE A 71 13.59 7.45 14.99
CA ILE A 71 13.99 8.84 15.27
C ILE A 71 15.41 8.80 15.81
N ASN A 72 16.36 9.37 15.05
CA ASN A 72 17.80 9.37 15.36
C ASN A 72 18.36 7.97 15.68
N GLY A 73 17.94 6.96 14.89
CA GLY A 73 18.39 5.57 15.06
C GLY A 73 17.70 4.78 16.17
N LYS A 74 16.78 5.40 16.93
CA LYS A 74 15.99 4.72 17.95
C LYS A 74 14.61 4.33 17.41
N THR A 75 14.21 3.08 17.65
CA THR A 75 12.91 2.53 17.27
C THR A 75 11.81 2.93 18.26
N TYR A 76 10.66 3.32 17.72
CA TYR A 76 9.42 3.62 18.44
C TYR A 76 8.29 2.89 17.73
N LYS A 77 7.58 2.01 18.43
CA LYS A 77 6.50 1.20 17.88
C LYS A 77 5.29 1.25 18.80
#